data_AF-A0A527YBB0-F1
#
_entry.id   AF-A0A527YBB0-F1
#
_cell.length_a   1.000
_cell.length_b   1.000
_cell.length_c   1.000
_cell.angle_alpha   90.00
_cell.angle_beta   90.00
_cell.angle_gamma   90.00
#
_symmetry.space_group_name_H-M   'P 1'
#
loop_
_entity.id
_entity.type
_entity.pdbx_description
1 polymer ?
#
loop_
_entity_poly.entity_id
_entity_poly.type
_entity_poly.pdbx_seq_one_letter_code
_entity_poly.pdbx_strand_id
1 'polypeptide(L)' 'DEGEAVMRGRIGSLLEVGAGFHPDLDGIENIYLNGAILGMSKAEITRKLDRIIKFADIGSFLETPVKRYSSGMYVR' A
#
# COMPACT_ATOMS: atom_id res chain seq x y z
N ASP A 1 -16.09 -16.04 -27.56
CA ASP A 1 -15.39 -15.15 -26.60
C ASP A 1 -14.25 -15.88 -25.94
N GLU A 2 -13.18 -16.15 -26.70
CA GLU A 2 -11.99 -16.81 -26.19
C GLU A 2 -10.77 -16.00 -26.62
N GLY A 3 -9.83 -15.81 -25.69
CA GLY A 3 -8.60 -15.06 -25.91
C GLY A 3 -7.64 -15.25 -24.73
N GLU A 4 -6.35 -15.35 -25.03
CA GLU A 4 -5.28 -15.54 -24.06
C GLU A 4 -4.47 -14.24 -23.92
N ALA A 5 -4.16 -13.86 -22.67
CA ALA A 5 -3.23 -12.77 -22.38
C ALA A 5 -2.03 -13.32 -21.61
N VAL A 6 -0.87 -13.38 -22.25
CA VAL A 6 0.39 -13.77 -21.63
C VAL A 6 1.09 -12.52 -21.13
N MET A 7 1.31 -12.44 -19.82
CA MET A 7 2.07 -11.35 -19.21
C MET A 7 3.33 -11.87 -18.52
N ARG A 8 4.42 -11.11 -18.64
CA ARG A 8 5.70 -11.39 -17.98
C ARG A 8 6.04 -10.22 -17.06
N GLY A 9 5.84 -10.41 -15.75
CA GLY A 9 6.08 -9.38 -14.75
C GLY A 9 5.14 -9.53 -13.55
N ARG A 10 5.13 -8.53 -12.65
CA ARG A 10 4.18 -8.44 -11.54
C ARG A 10 2.92 -7.70 -12.02
N ILE A 11 1.75 -8.27 -11.76
CA ILE A 11 0.45 -7.65 -12.00
C ILE A 11 -0.15 -7.31 -10.65
N GLY A 12 -0.61 -6.08 -10.47
CA GLY A 12 -1.38 -5.64 -9.31
C GLY A 12 -2.61 -4.89 -9.78
N SER A 13 -3.75 -5.13 -9.14
CA SER A 13 -5.01 -4.44 -9.45
C SER A 13 -5.14 -3.17 -8.60
N LEU A 14 -5.51 -2.04 -9.22
CA LEU A 14 -5.86 -0.81 -8.49
C LEU A 14 -7.15 -0.97 -7.65
N LEU A 15 -7.96 -2.00 -7.92
CA LEU A 15 -9.16 -2.29 -7.13
C LEU A 15 -8.84 -2.80 -5.72
N GLU A 16 -7.61 -3.29 -5.48
CA GLU A 16 -7.17 -3.79 -4.16
C GLU A 16 -6.75 -2.69 -3.19
N VAL A 17 -6.61 -1.44 -3.65
CA VAL A 17 -6.08 -0.32 -2.85
C VAL A 17 -6.88 -0.09 -1.56
N GLY A 18 -8.18 -0.41 -1.54
CA GLY A 18 -9.00 -0.32 -0.33
C GLY A 18 -9.07 -1.60 0.52
N ALA A 19 -8.67 -2.76 0.00
CA ALA A 19 -8.79 -4.06 0.67
C ALA A 19 -7.49 -4.53 1.35
N GLY A 20 -6.35 -3.90 1.03
CA GLY A 20 -5.04 -4.27 1.56
C GLY A 20 -4.66 -3.60 2.88
N PHE A 21 -5.46 -2.67 3.41
CA PHE A 21 -5.18 -2.05 4.70
C PHE A 21 -5.67 -2.90 5.86
N HIS A 22 -4.77 -3.16 6.80
CA HIS A 22 -5.11 -3.76 8.08
C HIS A 22 -5.48 -2.65 9.09
N PRO A 23 -6.71 -2.64 9.64
CA PRO A 23 -7.26 -1.52 10.41
C PRO A 23 -6.54 -1.26 11.74
N ASP A 24 -5.97 -2.31 12.34
CA ASP A 24 -5.24 -2.21 13.62
C ASP A 24 -3.76 -1.89 13.47
N LEU A 25 -3.21 -1.97 12.26
CA LEU A 25 -1.83 -1.61 11.99
C LEU A 25 -1.72 -0.11 11.71
N ASP A 26 -0.56 0.46 12.03
CA ASP A 26 -0.24 1.84 11.68
C ASP A 26 0.04 2.00 10.16
N GLY A 27 0.26 3.23 9.72
CA GLY A 27 0.51 3.54 8.31
C GLY A 27 1.80 2.92 7.78
N ILE A 28 2.86 2.87 8.59
CA ILE A 28 4.15 2.30 8.19
C ILE A 28 4.03 0.78 8.04
N GLU A 29 3.43 0.12 9.01
CA GLU A 29 3.15 -1.31 8.99
C GLU A 29 2.29 -1.69 7.78
N ASN A 30 1.29 -0.86 7.46
CA ASN A 30 0.47 -1.04 6.26
C ASN A 30 1.26 -0.87 4.95
N ILE A 31 2.22 0.06 4.89
CA ILE A 31 3.12 0.20 3.72
C ILE A 31 3.93 -1.10 3.53
N TYR A 32 4.44 -1.69 4.61
CA TYR A 32 5.17 -2.96 4.53
C TYR A 32 4.27 -4.13 4.14
N LEU A 33 3.07 -4.23 4.71
CA LEU A 33 2.09 -5.26 4.38
C LEU A 33 1.72 -5.21 2.89
N ASN A 34 1.31 -4.04 2.41
CA ASN A 34 0.92 -3.85 1.01
C ASN A 34 2.09 -4.06 0.06
N GLY A 35 3.28 -3.58 0.40
CA GLY A 35 4.49 -3.84 -0.38
C GLY A 35 4.79 -5.34 -0.51
N ALA A 36 4.63 -6.10 0.57
CA ALA A 36 4.82 -7.55 0.57
C ALA A 36 3.76 -8.28 -0.27
N ILE A 37 2.48 -7.88 -0.17
CA ILE A 37 1.39 -8.40 -1.02
C ILE A 37 1.69 -8.15 -2.50
N LEU A 38 2.25 -6.99 -2.84
CA LEU A 38 2.69 -6.64 -4.19
C LEU A 38 4.01 -7.32 -4.63
N GLY A 39 4.54 -8.24 -3.81
CA GLY A 39 5.73 -9.03 -4.13
C GLY A 39 7.05 -8.25 -4.01
N MET A 40 7.08 -7.16 -3.26
CA MET A 40 8.31 -6.42 -2.94
C MET A 40 9.03 -7.05 -1.75
N SER A 41 10.35 -7.12 -1.83
CA SER A 41 11.20 -7.44 -0.69
C SER A 41 11.18 -6.30 0.33
N LYS A 42 11.42 -6.63 1.61
CA LYS A 42 11.56 -5.63 2.69
C LYS A 42 12.54 -4.51 2.32
N ALA A 43 13.68 -4.86 1.71
CA ALA A 43 14.68 -3.88 1.28
C ALA A 43 14.17 -2.94 0.17
N GLU A 44 13.36 -3.44 -0.79
CA GLU A 44 12.72 -2.58 -1.79
C GLU A 44 11.71 -1.62 -1.17
N ILE A 45 10.94 -2.07 -0.18
CA ILE A 45 9.96 -1.24 0.54
C ILE A 45 10.70 -0.16 1.33
N THR A 46 11.71 -0.53 2.13
CA THR A 46 12.50 0.43 2.92
C THR A 46 13.15 1.50 2.05
N ARG A 47 13.71 1.14 0.88
CA ARG A 47 14.28 2.12 -0.06
C ARG A 47 13.26 3.10 -0.64
N LYS A 48 11.97 2.75 -0.63
CA LYS A 48 10.88 3.58 -1.16
C LYS A 48 10.06 4.25 -0.07
N LEU A 49 10.27 3.89 1.20
CA LEU A 49 9.43 4.29 2.32
C LEU A 49 9.27 5.81 2.40
N ASP A 50 10.37 6.56 2.41
CA ASP A 50 10.34 8.04 2.48
C ASP A 50 9.55 8.66 1.33
N ARG A 51 9.65 8.08 0.13
CA ARG A 51 8.91 8.55 -1.05
C ARG A 51 7.41 8.25 -0.92
N ILE A 52 7.04 7.09 -0.38
CA ILE A 52 5.64 6.70 -0.15
C ILE A 52 5.03 7.62 0.91
N ILE A 53 5.72 7.82 2.02
CA ILE A 53 5.31 8.72 3.11
C ILE A 53 5.08 10.13 2.58
N LYS A 54 6.04 10.66 1.79
CA LYS A 54 5.92 11.99 1.20
C LYS A 54 4.76 12.10 0.21
N PHE A 55 4.43 11.03 -0.51
CA PHE A 55 3.32 11.01 -1.46
C PHE A 55 1.96 10.99 -0.75
N ALA A 56 1.83 10.19 0.31
CA ALA A 56 0.60 10.09 1.09
C ALA A 56 0.26 11.41 1.81
N ASP A 57 1.26 12.20 2.21
CA ASP A 57 1.07 13.55 2.78
C ASP A 57 0.08 13.59 3.97
N ILE A 58 0.08 12.53 4.77
CA ILE A 58 -0.80 12.38 5.95
C ILE A 58 -0.11 12.77 7.27
N GLY A 59 1.12 13.27 7.21
CA GLY A 59 1.86 13.82 8.36
C GLY A 59 2.02 12.84 9.53
N SER A 60 1.78 13.33 10.75
CA SER A 60 1.97 12.58 12.01
C SER A 60 1.00 11.41 12.22
N PHE A 61 0.03 11.22 11.34
CA PHE A 61 -0.91 10.10 11.44
C PHE A 61 -0.31 8.75 11.03
N LEU A 62 0.90 8.74 10.46
CA LEU A 62 1.61 7.50 10.07
C LEU A 62 1.78 6.51 11.22
N GLU A 63 1.92 6.98 12.45
CA GLU A 63 2.08 6.15 13.66
C GLU A 63 0.73 5.81 14.33
N THR A 64 -0.38 6.15 13.68
CA THR A 64 -1.74 5.89 14.19
C THR A 64 -2.36 4.73 13.42
N PRO A 65 -3.13 3.84 14.07
CA PRO A 65 -3.86 2.78 13.39
C PRO A 65 -4.76 3.31 12.28
N VAL A 66 -4.75 2.67 11.11
CA VAL A 66 -5.46 3.14 9.90
C VAL A 66 -6.97 3.25 10.12
N LYS A 67 -7.57 2.49 11.05
CA LYS A 67 -8.99 2.67 11.42
C LYS A 67 -9.36 4.05 11.95
N ARG A 68 -8.38 4.87 12.34
CA ARG A 68 -8.57 6.26 12.79
C ARG A 68 -8.37 7.29 11.69
N TYR A 69 -8.02 6.86 10.48
CA TYR A 69 -7.81 7.75 9.34
C TYR A 69 -9.16 8.28 8.86
N SER A 70 -9.15 9.53 8.38
CA SER A 70 -10.31 10.04 7.66
C SER A 70 -10.44 9.31 6.31
N SER A 71 -11.64 9.34 5.71
CA SER A 71 -11.84 8.82 4.36
C SER A 71 -10.90 9.46 3.33
N GLY A 72 -10.54 10.73 3.51
CA GLY A 72 -9.57 11.42 2.66
C GLY A 72 -8.16 10.87 2.81
N MET A 73 -7.73 10.55 4.04
CA MET A 73 -6.40 9.97 4.29
C MET A 73 -6.28 8.54 3.78
N TYR A 74 -7.38 7.79 3.75
CA TYR A 74 -7.39 6.41 3.24
C TYR A 74 -7.15 6.33 1.72
N VAL A 75 -7.42 7.42 0.99
CA VAL A 75 -7.30 7.49 -0.48
C VAL A 75 -5.95 8.07 -0.93
N ARG A 76 -5.18 8.69 -0.02
CA ARG A 76 -3.90 9.33 -0.32
C ARG A 76 -2.77 8.32 -0.37
#